data_AF-A0A1J3CJ42-F1
#
_entry.id   AF-A0A1J3CJ42-F1
#
_cell.length_a   1.000
_cell.length_b   1.000
_cell.length_c   1.000
_cell.angle_alpha   90.00
_cell.angle_beta   90.00
_cell.angle_gamma   90.00
#
_symmetry.space_group_name_H-M   'P 1'
#
loop_
_entity.id
_entity.type
_entity.pdbx_description
1 polymer ?
#
loop_
_entity_poly.entity_id
_entity_poly.type
_entity_poly.pdbx_seq_one_letter_code
_entity_poly.pdbx_strand_id
1 'polypeptide(L)'
;MKERQRWSGEEDALLRAYVRQFGPREWHLVSERMSKPLNRDAKSCLERWKNYLKPGIKKGSLTEEEQRLVIHLQEKHGNKWKKIAAEVPGRTAKRLGKWWEVFKEKQQREEKESNKRVEPIDESKYDRILESFAEKLVKERSNVGSVSVPAAAAAMASSNGGFLHSDQAPPPNPVIPPWLATSNNGNNVVVRPPSVTLTLSPSTVAASSPQPPIPWLQQQPERGGGVAESSPGGLVLGSMMPSCSGSSSESMFLSELVECCRELEEGHRAWSEHKKEAAWRLRRLELQLESEKTCRQREKMEEIEAKMKALREEQKMAMEKIEGEYREQLVGLRRDAEAKEQKLADQWTSKHIRLTKFLEQNMGCRQMLLDRPQNR
;
A
#
# COMPACT_ATOMS: atom_id res chain seq x y z
N MET A 1 8.16 -13.93 29.42
CA MET A 1 9.08 -14.45 28.38
C MET A 1 10.34 -13.61 28.39
N LYS A 2 11.54 -14.20 28.48
CA LYS A 2 12.82 -13.47 28.38
C LYS A 2 12.87 -12.81 26.99
N GLU A 3 13.01 -11.48 26.94
CA GLU A 3 13.03 -10.74 25.67
C GLU A 3 14.13 -11.27 24.74
N ARG A 4 13.83 -11.37 23.44
CA ARG A 4 14.81 -11.78 22.42
C ARG A 4 15.75 -10.61 22.14
N GLN A 5 16.71 -10.41 23.02
CA GLN A 5 17.69 -9.33 22.90
C GLN A 5 18.56 -9.54 21.64
N ARG A 6 18.64 -8.51 20.79
CA ARG A 6 19.39 -8.51 19.53
C ARG A 6 20.89 -8.62 19.81
N TRP A 7 21.63 -9.34 18.97
CA TRP A 7 23.09 -9.42 19.04
C TRP A 7 23.73 -8.13 18.52
N SER A 8 24.66 -7.56 19.28
CA SER A 8 25.45 -6.41 18.87
C SER A 8 26.69 -6.83 18.06
N GLY A 9 27.28 -5.87 17.33
CA GLY A 9 28.52 -6.10 16.59
C GLY A 9 29.71 -6.46 17.49
N GLU A 10 29.74 -5.87 18.70
CA GLU A 10 30.73 -6.17 19.74
C GLU A 10 30.59 -7.61 20.25
N GLU A 11 29.37 -8.04 20.58
CA GLU A 11 29.10 -9.42 21.03
C GLU A 11 29.49 -10.44 19.95
N ASP A 12 29.21 -10.14 18.68
CA ASP A 12 29.61 -10.97 17.56
C ASP A 12 31.14 -11.01 17.36
N ALA A 13 31.85 -9.90 17.63
CA ALA A 13 33.31 -9.83 17.55
C ALA A 13 33.96 -10.67 18.66
N LEU A 14 33.41 -10.59 19.87
CA LEU A 14 33.80 -11.45 20.98
C LEU A 14 33.59 -12.93 20.58
N LEU A 15 32.41 -13.30 20.11
CA LEU A 15 32.13 -14.69 19.76
C LEU A 15 33.05 -15.23 18.65
N ARG A 16 33.45 -14.38 17.68
CA ARG A 16 34.48 -14.73 16.69
C ARG A 16 35.86 -14.93 17.30
N ALA A 17 36.28 -14.04 18.20
CA ALA A 17 37.57 -14.13 18.87
C ALA A 17 37.67 -15.40 19.74
N TYR A 18 36.60 -15.73 20.48
CA TYR A 18 36.50 -16.97 21.25
C TYR A 18 36.73 -18.20 20.37
N VAL A 19 36.00 -18.31 19.25
CA VAL A 19 36.11 -19.48 18.37
C VAL A 19 37.47 -19.53 17.67
N ARG A 20 38.09 -18.39 17.39
CA ARG A 20 39.44 -18.34 16.84
C ARG A 20 40.49 -18.88 17.81
N GLN A 21 40.32 -18.66 19.11
CA GLN A 21 41.29 -19.08 20.14
C GLN A 21 41.04 -20.51 20.65
N PHE A 22 39.79 -20.86 20.95
CA PHE A 22 39.44 -22.12 21.62
C PHE A 22 38.76 -23.13 20.70
N GLY A 23 38.35 -22.72 19.50
CA GLY A 23 37.53 -23.51 18.59
C GLY A 23 36.02 -23.44 18.89
N PRO A 24 35.17 -24.04 18.05
CA PRO A 24 33.71 -24.02 18.20
C PRO A 24 33.19 -25.06 19.22
N ARG A 25 33.84 -25.14 20.38
CA ARG A 25 33.55 -26.08 21.48
C ARG A 25 33.34 -25.31 22.79
N GLU A 26 32.86 -26.00 23.83
CA GLU A 26 32.82 -25.47 25.21
C GLU A 26 32.09 -24.12 25.37
N TRP A 27 30.96 -23.93 24.69
CA TRP A 27 30.19 -22.68 24.69
C TRP A 27 29.75 -22.15 26.06
N HIS A 28 29.79 -22.99 27.10
CA HIS A 28 29.51 -22.61 28.49
C HIS A 28 30.62 -21.74 29.10
N LEU A 29 31.87 -21.89 28.65
CA LEU A 29 33.02 -21.13 29.12
C LEU A 29 33.21 -19.81 28.36
N VAL A 30 32.30 -19.45 27.44
CA VAL A 30 32.39 -18.22 26.64
C VAL A 30 32.34 -16.98 27.53
N SER A 31 31.54 -16.97 28.60
CA SER A 31 31.46 -15.80 29.48
C SER A 31 32.70 -15.66 30.37
N GLU A 32 33.30 -16.78 30.78
CA GLU A 32 34.47 -16.81 31.68
C GLU A 32 35.79 -16.53 30.95
N ARG A 33 35.95 -17.07 29.73
CA ARG A 33 37.21 -16.95 28.97
C ARG A 33 37.35 -15.65 28.19
N MET A 34 36.31 -14.81 28.15
CA MET A 34 36.32 -13.58 27.37
C MET A 34 36.55 -12.38 28.28
N SER A 35 37.41 -11.46 27.84
CA SER A 35 37.79 -10.27 28.62
C SER A 35 36.62 -9.31 28.94
N LYS A 36 35.45 -9.52 28.33
CA LYS A 36 34.20 -8.82 28.66
C LYS A 36 33.12 -9.86 28.98
N PRO A 37 32.38 -9.71 30.08
CA PRO A 37 31.30 -10.64 30.43
C PRO A 37 30.20 -10.54 29.37
N LEU A 38 29.91 -11.68 28.73
CA LEU A 38 28.81 -11.78 27.79
C LEU A 38 27.59 -12.32 28.54
N ASN A 39 26.62 -11.47 28.82
CA ASN A 39 25.37 -11.84 29.51
C ASN A 39 24.42 -12.64 28.59
N ARG A 40 24.90 -13.73 28.00
CA ARG A 40 24.16 -14.59 27.06
C ARG A 40 24.32 -16.05 27.43
N ASP A 41 23.24 -16.80 27.32
CA ASP A 41 23.26 -18.24 27.54
C ASP A 41 24.16 -18.95 26.50
N ALA A 42 24.89 -19.98 26.92
CA ALA A 42 25.77 -20.78 26.06
C ALA A 42 25.09 -21.30 24.79
N LYS A 43 23.81 -21.67 24.90
CA LYS A 43 22.97 -22.10 23.79
C LYS A 43 22.76 -20.98 22.75
N SER A 44 22.55 -19.75 23.22
CA SER A 44 22.40 -18.57 22.35
C SER A 44 23.68 -18.31 21.58
N CYS A 45 24.84 -18.42 22.23
CA CYS A 45 26.16 -18.28 21.60
C CYS A 45 26.36 -19.34 20.50
N LEU A 46 26.07 -20.61 20.80
CA LEU A 46 26.15 -21.70 19.83
C LEU A 46 25.23 -21.48 18.63
N GLU A 47 23.98 -21.10 18.87
CA GLU A 47 23.02 -20.81 17.80
C GLU A 47 23.46 -19.61 16.95
N ARG A 48 23.99 -18.55 17.58
CA ARG A 48 24.51 -17.38 16.88
C ARG A 48 25.65 -17.76 15.96
N TRP A 49 26.59 -18.56 16.47
CA TRP A 49 27.70 -19.05 15.67
C TRP A 49 27.23 -19.87 14.47
N LYS A 50 26.43 -20.92 14.72
CA LYS A 50 25.97 -21.86 13.68
C LYS A 50 25.11 -21.22 12.59
N ASN A 51 24.33 -20.19 12.90
CA ASN A 51 23.39 -19.59 11.96
C ASN A 51 23.90 -18.31 11.29
N TYR A 52 24.87 -17.60 11.88
CA TYR A 52 25.23 -16.24 11.40
C TYR A 52 26.74 -15.97 11.30
N LEU A 53 27.57 -16.57 12.16
CA LEU A 53 29.00 -16.22 12.23
C LEU A 53 29.93 -17.25 11.60
N LYS A 54 29.52 -18.52 11.47
CA LYS A 54 30.35 -19.56 10.88
C LYS A 54 30.78 -19.15 9.45
N PRO A 55 32.07 -19.26 9.11
CA PRO A 55 32.53 -19.03 7.75
C PRO A 55 31.83 -19.99 6.77
N GLY A 56 31.49 -19.48 5.58
CA GLY A 56 30.73 -20.22 4.56
C GLY A 56 29.21 -19.98 4.59
N ILE A 57 28.67 -19.21 5.54
CA ILE A 57 27.26 -18.81 5.51
C ILE A 57 27.09 -17.58 4.60
N LYS A 58 26.32 -17.74 3.52
CA LYS A 58 25.96 -16.63 2.62
C LYS A 58 24.97 -15.69 3.30
N LYS A 59 25.41 -14.45 3.54
CA LYS A 59 24.58 -13.36 4.07
C LYS A 59 23.90 -12.66 2.89
N GLY A 60 22.57 -12.53 2.92
CA GLY A 60 21.81 -11.87 1.85
C GLY A 60 20.49 -12.57 1.52
N SER A 61 19.75 -12.03 0.55
CA SER A 61 18.59 -12.67 -0.09
C SER A 61 18.99 -14.00 -0.73
N LEU A 62 18.05 -14.95 -0.85
CA LEU A 62 18.27 -16.17 -1.62
C LEU A 62 18.27 -15.81 -3.10
N THR A 63 19.23 -16.34 -3.87
CA THR A 63 19.25 -16.15 -5.33
C THR A 63 18.14 -16.95 -5.97
N GLU A 64 17.73 -16.61 -7.18
CA GLU A 64 16.61 -17.27 -7.85
C GLU A 64 16.86 -18.77 -8.08
N GLU A 65 18.11 -19.17 -8.32
CA GLU A 65 18.52 -20.57 -8.42
C GLU A 65 18.39 -21.29 -7.08
N GLU A 66 18.82 -20.64 -5.98
CA GLU A 66 18.67 -21.17 -4.63
C GLU A 66 17.18 -21.29 -4.25
N GLN A 67 16.34 -20.34 -4.65
CA GLN A 67 14.90 -20.36 -4.41
C GLN A 67 14.24 -21.54 -5.14
N ARG A 68 14.52 -21.70 -6.44
CA ARG A 68 14.03 -22.83 -7.24
C ARG A 68 14.43 -24.17 -6.63
N LEU A 69 15.68 -24.29 -6.19
CA LEU A 69 16.17 -25.49 -5.53
C LEU A 69 15.44 -25.75 -4.20
N VAL A 70 15.22 -24.72 -3.38
CA VAL A 70 14.49 -24.86 -2.11
C VAL A 70 13.04 -25.29 -2.34
N ILE A 71 12.37 -24.76 -3.35
CA ILE A 71 11.01 -25.17 -3.72
C ILE A 71 10.98 -26.65 -4.10
N HIS A 72 11.85 -27.07 -5.01
CA HIS A 72 11.94 -28.46 -5.45
C HIS A 72 12.26 -29.43 -4.29
N LEU A 73 13.20 -29.05 -3.42
CA LEU A 73 13.56 -29.86 -2.27
C LEU A 73 12.47 -29.89 -1.20
N GLN A 74 11.72 -28.80 -1.03
CA GLN A 74 10.57 -28.77 -0.13
C GLN A 74 9.47 -29.69 -0.63
N GLU A 75 9.21 -29.74 -1.93
CA GLU A 75 8.23 -30.65 -2.53
C GLU A 75 8.64 -32.11 -2.29
N LYS A 76 9.93 -32.42 -2.47
CA LYS A 76 10.48 -33.77 -2.30
C LYS A 76 10.60 -34.23 -0.84
N HIS A 77 10.95 -33.33 0.08
CA HIS A 77 11.30 -33.69 1.46
C HIS A 77 10.38 -33.10 2.54
N GLY A 78 9.44 -32.24 2.17
CA GLY A 78 8.58 -31.50 3.08
C GLY A 78 9.34 -30.47 3.90
N ASN A 79 8.82 -30.11 5.08
CA ASN A 79 9.42 -29.10 5.97
C ASN A 79 10.67 -29.61 6.74
N LYS A 80 11.48 -30.48 6.12
CA LYS A 80 12.71 -31.04 6.71
C LYS A 80 13.92 -30.14 6.42
N TRP A 81 13.90 -28.92 6.97
CA TRP A 81 14.87 -27.86 6.66
C TRP A 81 16.34 -28.22 6.89
N LYS A 82 16.66 -29.09 7.87
CA LYS A 82 18.03 -29.57 8.08
C LYS A 82 18.54 -30.41 6.90
N LYS A 83 17.67 -31.23 6.30
CA LYS A 83 18.00 -32.04 5.13
C LYS A 83 18.15 -31.15 3.89
N ILE A 84 17.20 -30.24 3.70
CA ILE A 84 17.25 -29.25 2.59
C ILE A 84 18.52 -28.39 2.69
N ALA A 85 18.88 -27.92 3.88
CA ALA A 85 20.09 -27.12 4.07
C ALA A 85 21.40 -27.89 3.84
N ALA A 86 21.38 -29.23 3.85
CA ALA A 86 22.53 -30.03 3.47
C ALA A 86 22.76 -30.03 1.95
N GLU A 87 21.67 -29.89 1.17
CA GLU A 87 21.69 -29.85 -0.29
C GLU A 87 21.84 -28.42 -0.86
N VAL A 88 21.53 -27.40 -0.05
CA VAL A 88 21.71 -25.98 -0.44
C VAL A 88 23.00 -25.41 0.18
N PRO A 89 24.10 -25.29 -0.58
CA PRO A 89 25.40 -24.89 -0.03
C PRO A 89 25.37 -23.47 0.54
N GLY A 90 25.91 -23.33 1.76
CA GLY A 90 26.08 -22.02 2.41
C GLY A 90 24.81 -21.38 2.96
N ARG A 91 23.67 -22.08 2.93
CA ARG A 91 22.41 -21.64 3.57
C ARG A 91 22.07 -22.50 4.78
N THR A 92 21.49 -21.88 5.79
CA THR A 92 21.14 -22.56 7.05
C THR A 92 19.66 -22.94 7.08
N ALA A 93 19.32 -24.07 7.69
CA ALA A 93 17.95 -24.54 7.86
C ALA A 93 17.00 -23.46 8.42
N LYS A 94 17.47 -22.67 9.39
CA LYS A 94 16.71 -21.54 9.98
C LYS A 94 16.38 -20.46 8.94
N ARG A 95 17.31 -20.17 8.03
CA ARG A 95 17.13 -19.20 6.94
C ARG A 95 16.14 -19.72 5.92
N LEU A 96 16.26 -20.98 5.51
CA LEU A 96 15.41 -21.61 4.51
C LEU A 96 13.96 -21.72 4.99
N GLY A 97 13.75 -22.19 6.22
CA GLY A 97 12.41 -22.25 6.80
C GLY A 97 11.75 -20.87 6.91
N LYS A 98 12.51 -19.85 7.33
CA LYS A 98 11.98 -18.48 7.39
C LYS A 98 11.64 -17.93 6.00
N TRP A 99 12.48 -18.20 5.00
CA TRP A 99 12.21 -17.80 3.63
C TRP A 99 10.93 -18.49 3.10
N TRP A 100 10.74 -19.77 3.38
CA TRP A 100 9.56 -20.52 2.97
C TRP A 100 8.26 -20.02 3.60
N GLU A 101 8.29 -19.64 4.89
CA GLU A 101 7.14 -19.01 5.55
C GLU A 101 6.69 -17.74 4.81
N VAL A 102 7.65 -16.87 4.50
CA VAL A 102 7.39 -15.62 3.77
C VAL A 102 6.95 -15.90 2.34
N PHE A 103 7.56 -16.89 1.66
CA PHE A 103 7.18 -17.31 0.33
C PHE A 103 5.73 -17.81 0.29
N LYS A 104 5.33 -18.69 1.23
CA LYS A 104 3.94 -19.18 1.32
C LYS A 104 2.95 -18.08 1.68
N GLU A 105 3.29 -17.18 2.61
CA GLU A 105 2.41 -16.06 2.95
C GLU A 105 2.18 -15.15 1.72
N LYS A 106 3.23 -14.90 0.94
CA LYS A 106 3.14 -14.14 -0.31
C LYS A 106 2.24 -14.84 -1.33
N GLN A 107 2.44 -16.15 -1.57
CA GLN A 107 1.57 -16.91 -2.49
C GLN A 107 0.10 -16.87 -2.05
N GLN A 108 -0.19 -17.05 -0.76
CA GLN A 108 -1.57 -17.00 -0.25
C GLN A 108 -2.21 -15.61 -0.38
N ARG A 109 -1.40 -14.54 -0.29
CA ARG A 109 -1.88 -13.17 -0.48
C ARG A 109 -2.25 -12.91 -1.93
N GLU A 110 -1.40 -13.35 -2.86
CA GLU A 110 -1.63 -13.24 -4.29
C GLU A 110 -2.86 -14.04 -4.73
N GLU A 111 -3.03 -15.26 -4.22
CA GLU A 111 -4.20 -16.12 -4.50
C GLU A 111 -5.52 -15.51 -3.95
N LYS A 112 -5.47 -14.91 -2.75
CA LYS A 112 -6.62 -14.16 -2.20
C LYS A 112 -6.95 -12.92 -3.01
N GLU A 113 -5.93 -12.21 -3.50
CA GLU A 113 -6.14 -11.02 -4.33
C GLU A 113 -6.68 -11.38 -5.71
N SER A 114 -6.21 -12.47 -6.33
CA SER A 114 -6.75 -12.97 -7.59
C SER A 114 -8.18 -13.46 -7.44
N ASN A 115 -8.51 -14.16 -6.35
CA ASN A 115 -9.87 -14.64 -6.10
C ASN A 115 -10.85 -13.49 -5.82
N LYS A 116 -10.37 -12.38 -5.22
CA LYS A 116 -11.18 -11.19 -4.97
C LYS A 116 -11.49 -10.38 -6.25
N ARG A 117 -10.72 -10.56 -7.32
CA ARG A 117 -10.98 -9.91 -8.62
C ARG A 117 -12.01 -10.66 -9.48
N VAL A 118 -12.47 -11.85 -9.03
CA VAL A 118 -13.48 -12.68 -9.72
C VAL A 118 -14.70 -12.89 -8.80
N GLU A 119 -15.24 -11.82 -8.23
CA GLU A 119 -16.64 -11.82 -7.78
C GLU A 119 -17.45 -11.21 -8.93
N PRO A 120 -18.33 -11.98 -9.61
CA PRO A 120 -19.34 -11.40 -10.48
C PRO A 120 -20.15 -10.41 -9.65
N ILE A 121 -20.40 -9.23 -10.20
CA ILE A 121 -21.36 -8.28 -9.62
C ILE A 121 -22.69 -9.03 -9.53
N ASP A 122 -23.08 -9.45 -8.33
CA ASP A 122 -24.38 -10.06 -8.06
C ASP A 122 -25.45 -8.97 -8.21
N GLU A 123 -25.94 -8.80 -9.45
CA GLU A 123 -27.08 -7.94 -9.80
C GLU A 123 -28.29 -8.21 -8.89
N SER A 124 -28.42 -9.45 -8.39
CA SER A 124 -29.51 -9.85 -7.49
C SER A 124 -29.49 -9.12 -6.13
N LYS A 125 -28.33 -8.65 -5.67
CA LYS A 125 -28.24 -7.86 -4.43
C LYS A 125 -28.74 -6.43 -4.64
N TYR A 126 -28.50 -5.85 -5.82
CA TYR A 126 -29.00 -4.53 -6.18
C TYR A 126 -30.50 -4.59 -6.48
N ASP A 127 -30.99 -5.64 -7.14
CA ASP A 127 -32.41 -5.88 -7.37
C ASP A 127 -33.20 -6.01 -6.07
N ARG A 128 -32.69 -6.76 -5.08
CA ARG A 128 -33.31 -6.85 -3.75
C ARG A 128 -33.39 -5.52 -3.01
N ILE A 129 -32.39 -4.66 -3.18
CA ILE A 129 -32.38 -3.33 -2.58
C ILE A 129 -33.41 -2.44 -3.29
N LEU A 130 -33.45 -2.46 -4.62
CA LEU A 130 -34.41 -1.70 -5.43
C LEU A 130 -35.86 -2.14 -5.16
N GLU A 131 -36.11 -3.43 -5.04
CA GLU A 131 -37.42 -4.00 -4.67
C GLU A 131 -37.87 -3.51 -3.28
N SER A 132 -36.95 -3.49 -2.30
CA SER A 132 -37.25 -2.99 -0.94
C SER A 132 -37.55 -1.48 -0.90
N PHE A 133 -36.88 -0.69 -1.75
CA PHE A 133 -37.18 0.73 -1.91
C PHE A 133 -38.52 0.95 -2.62
N ALA A 134 -38.83 0.16 -3.66
CA ALA A 134 -40.10 0.23 -4.37
C ALA A 134 -41.28 -0.14 -3.46
N GLU A 135 -41.15 -1.19 -2.64
CA GLU A 135 -42.16 -1.59 -1.66
C GLU A 135 -42.43 -0.49 -0.63
N LYS A 136 -41.39 0.22 -0.16
CA LYS A 136 -41.56 1.34 0.80
C LYS A 136 -42.32 2.51 0.21
N LEU A 137 -42.06 2.88 -1.06
CA LEU A 137 -42.75 4.00 -1.72
C LEU A 137 -44.22 3.68 -2.02
N VAL A 138 -44.57 2.42 -2.28
CA VAL A 138 -45.96 2.00 -2.50
C VAL A 138 -46.74 1.89 -1.18
N LYS A 139 -46.09 1.47 -0.09
CA LYS A 139 -46.72 1.36 1.25
C LYS A 139 -46.98 2.71 1.91
N GLU A 140 -46.11 3.71 1.66
CA GLU A 140 -46.27 5.05 2.24
C GLU A 140 -47.45 5.82 1.61
N ARG A 141 -47.85 5.48 0.37
CA ARG A 141 -49.00 6.10 -0.31
C ARG A 141 -50.35 5.47 0.04
N SER A 142 -50.37 4.32 0.71
CA SER A 142 -51.59 3.57 1.04
C SER A 142 -52.02 3.70 2.51
N ASN A 143 -51.32 4.50 3.33
CA ASN A 143 -51.60 4.65 4.77
C ASN A 143 -52.00 6.07 5.24
N VAL A 144 -52.46 6.94 4.33
CA VAL A 144 -53.16 8.19 4.74
C VAL A 144 -54.63 8.06 4.38
N GLY A 145 -55.45 7.78 5.39
CA GLY A 145 -56.90 7.70 5.27
C GLY A 145 -57.57 9.08 5.19
N SER A 146 -58.59 9.14 4.31
CA SER A 146 -59.93 9.69 4.56
C SER A 146 -60.10 11.13 5.05
N VAL A 147 -60.39 12.07 4.13
CA VAL A 147 -61.54 13.03 4.22
C VAL A 147 -62.08 13.31 2.79
N SER A 148 -63.39 13.56 2.72
CA SER A 148 -64.39 13.57 1.64
C SER A 148 -64.40 14.69 0.57
N VAL A 149 -64.59 14.30 -0.73
CA VAL A 149 -65.60 14.70 -1.79
C VAL A 149 -65.77 16.21 -2.18
N PRO A 150 -66.17 16.64 -3.43
CA PRO A 150 -66.59 15.90 -4.66
C PRO A 150 -65.92 16.25 -6.03
N ALA A 151 -66.10 15.26 -6.92
CA ALA A 151 -66.32 15.23 -8.38
C ALA A 151 -66.22 16.49 -9.27
N ALA A 152 -65.48 16.33 -10.39
CA ALA A 152 -65.98 16.67 -11.73
C ALA A 152 -65.27 15.86 -12.84
N ALA A 153 -66.11 15.22 -13.66
CA ALA A 153 -65.94 14.85 -15.07
C ALA A 153 -64.85 13.85 -15.50
N ALA A 154 -65.34 12.67 -15.85
CA ALA A 154 -64.71 11.68 -16.71
C ALA A 154 -64.55 12.16 -18.16
N ALA A 155 -63.51 11.68 -18.85
CA ALA A 155 -63.60 11.24 -20.23
C ALA A 155 -62.43 10.31 -20.59
N MET A 156 -62.77 9.17 -21.17
CA MET A 156 -61.88 8.17 -21.76
C MET A 156 -61.37 8.65 -23.13
N ALA A 157 -60.16 8.23 -23.55
CA ALA A 157 -59.93 7.60 -24.87
C ALA A 157 -58.43 7.43 -25.19
N SER A 158 -58.13 6.26 -25.75
CA SER A 158 -56.89 5.87 -26.44
C SER A 158 -56.54 6.76 -27.63
N SER A 159 -55.26 6.83 -27.99
CA SER A 159 -54.72 6.40 -29.31
C SER A 159 -53.39 7.06 -29.68
N ASN A 160 -52.67 6.37 -30.57
CA ASN A 160 -51.34 6.65 -31.13
C ASN A 160 -51.22 7.97 -31.92
N GLY A 161 -49.99 8.50 -31.94
CA GLY A 161 -49.36 8.99 -33.18
C GLY A 161 -49.12 10.51 -33.34
N GLY A 162 -47.83 10.89 -33.50
CA GLY A 162 -47.36 11.77 -34.57
C GLY A 162 -47.45 13.31 -34.46
N PHE A 163 -46.27 13.92 -34.21
CA PHE A 163 -45.66 15.08 -34.92
C PHE A 163 -46.16 16.54 -34.71
N LEU A 164 -45.16 17.40 -34.37
CA LEU A 164 -44.97 18.87 -34.53
C LEU A 164 -45.12 19.86 -33.35
N HIS A 165 -44.07 20.72 -33.28
CA HIS A 165 -43.86 22.00 -32.58
C HIS A 165 -45.10 22.92 -32.54
N SER A 166 -45.28 23.91 -31.64
CA SER A 166 -44.36 24.72 -30.83
C SER A 166 -45.12 25.38 -29.66
N ASP A 167 -44.34 25.91 -28.72
CA ASP A 167 -44.60 27.00 -27.78
C ASP A 167 -45.12 26.74 -26.35
N GLN A 168 -44.29 27.30 -25.44
CA GLN A 168 -44.58 27.89 -24.13
C GLN A 168 -44.30 27.10 -22.83
N ALA A 169 -43.19 27.53 -22.20
CA ALA A 169 -42.90 27.67 -20.77
C ALA A 169 -42.76 26.42 -19.84
N PRO A 170 -41.55 26.16 -19.29
CA PRO A 170 -41.38 25.32 -18.11
C PRO A 170 -41.26 26.13 -16.79
N PRO A 171 -41.96 25.75 -15.71
CA PRO A 171 -41.63 26.13 -14.32
C PRO A 171 -40.45 25.27 -13.77
N PRO A 172 -39.89 25.60 -12.59
CA PRO A 172 -38.44 25.70 -12.34
C PRO A 172 -37.71 24.38 -12.07
N ASN A 173 -36.45 24.32 -12.52
CA ASN A 173 -35.49 23.28 -12.17
C ASN A 173 -35.08 23.33 -10.69
N PRO A 174 -34.89 22.17 -10.02
CA PRO A 174 -34.27 22.10 -8.71
C PRO A 174 -32.76 22.39 -8.84
N VAL A 175 -32.28 23.32 -8.00
CA VAL A 175 -30.88 23.71 -7.90
C VAL A 175 -30.04 22.52 -7.45
N ILE A 176 -29.12 22.06 -8.33
CA ILE A 176 -28.07 21.11 -7.97
C ILE A 176 -26.85 21.91 -7.45
N PRO A 177 -26.19 21.51 -6.34
CA PRO A 177 -25.04 22.23 -5.79
C PRO A 177 -23.82 22.25 -6.74
N PRO A 178 -22.93 23.27 -6.64
CA PRO A 178 -21.93 23.58 -7.68
C PRO A 178 -20.80 22.56 -7.87
N TRP A 179 -20.73 21.49 -7.07
CA TRP A 179 -19.65 20.51 -7.12
C TRP A 179 -19.99 19.26 -7.95
N LEU A 180 -21.22 19.15 -8.48
CA LEU A 180 -21.69 17.98 -9.26
C LEU A 180 -21.81 18.25 -10.78
N ALA A 181 -21.31 19.37 -11.29
CA ALA A 181 -21.28 19.64 -12.74
C ALA A 181 -19.91 19.25 -13.32
N THR A 182 -19.81 18.09 -13.96
CA THR A 182 -18.65 17.72 -14.78
C THR A 182 -19.10 17.47 -16.22
N SER A 183 -18.80 18.41 -17.11
CA SER A 183 -18.74 18.14 -18.55
C SER A 183 -17.36 18.53 -19.09
N ASN A 184 -16.76 17.54 -19.73
CA ASN A 184 -15.53 17.58 -20.49
C ASN A 184 -15.82 18.12 -21.90
N ASN A 185 -15.18 19.23 -22.34
CA ASN A 185 -14.45 19.26 -23.62
C ASN A 185 -13.68 20.58 -23.86
N GLY A 186 -12.38 20.46 -24.13
CA GLY A 186 -11.64 21.14 -25.21
C GLY A 186 -11.52 22.67 -25.26
N ASN A 187 -10.38 23.18 -24.77
CA ASN A 187 -9.39 24.04 -25.47
C ASN A 187 -8.87 25.23 -24.63
N ASN A 188 -7.53 25.24 -24.50
CA ASN A 188 -6.61 26.32 -24.16
C ASN A 188 -7.21 27.66 -23.70
N VAL A 189 -7.15 27.96 -22.40
CA VAL A 189 -6.64 29.23 -21.82
C VAL A 189 -6.16 28.96 -20.39
N VAL A 190 -4.98 29.48 -20.06
CA VAL A 190 -4.31 29.44 -18.76
C VAL A 190 -5.14 30.19 -17.70
N VAL A 191 -5.63 29.49 -16.67
CA VAL A 191 -6.04 30.10 -15.38
C VAL A 191 -5.64 29.18 -14.22
N ARG A 192 -4.78 29.70 -13.34
CA ARG A 192 -4.25 29.03 -12.13
C ARG A 192 -5.33 28.84 -11.05
N PRO A 193 -5.34 27.74 -10.29
CA PRO A 193 -6.17 27.60 -9.08
C PRO A 193 -5.57 28.39 -7.89
N PRO A 194 -6.37 28.86 -6.93
CA PRO A 194 -5.87 29.61 -5.77
C PRO A 194 -5.05 28.69 -4.86
N SER A 195 -3.74 28.90 -4.88
CA SER A 195 -2.80 28.34 -3.90
C SER A 195 -3.03 29.05 -2.56
N VAL A 196 -3.33 28.27 -1.52
CA VAL A 196 -3.23 28.77 -0.14
C VAL A 196 -1.74 28.73 0.23
N THR A 197 -1.05 29.84 -0.05
CA THR A 197 0.34 30.04 0.34
C THR A 197 0.36 30.48 1.81
N LEU A 198 0.76 29.59 2.73
CA LEU A 198 1.24 30.03 4.04
C LEU A 198 2.73 30.32 3.91
N THR A 199 3.04 31.61 3.78
CA THR A 199 4.39 32.16 3.80
C THR A 199 5.04 31.88 5.16
N LEU A 200 6.15 31.14 5.13
CA LEU A 200 7.09 31.03 6.24
C LEU A 200 8.22 32.03 6.04
N SER A 201 8.61 32.69 7.15
CA SER A 201 9.95 33.21 7.54
C SER A 201 10.04 34.74 7.71
N PRO A 202 11.01 35.29 8.50
CA PRO A 202 11.72 34.75 9.68
C PRO A 202 11.78 35.77 10.86
N SER A 203 12.23 35.30 12.03
CA SER A 203 12.48 36.07 13.25
C SER A 203 13.40 37.30 13.05
N THR A 204 13.12 38.39 13.76
CA THR A 204 14.13 39.29 14.32
C THR A 204 13.60 40.01 15.57
N VAL A 205 14.54 40.59 16.29
CA VAL A 205 14.63 40.83 17.73
C VAL A 205 13.96 42.13 18.19
N ALA A 206 13.59 42.16 19.48
CA ALA A 206 13.65 43.30 20.41
C ALA A 206 12.34 43.97 20.88
N ALA A 207 12.27 44.04 22.23
CA ALA A 207 11.85 45.17 23.07
C ALA A 207 10.38 45.32 23.52
N SER A 208 10.23 45.09 24.84
CA SER A 208 9.59 45.96 25.87
C SER A 208 8.06 46.07 26.03
N SER A 209 7.59 45.44 27.13
CA SER A 209 6.67 45.93 28.19
C SER A 209 5.14 45.98 27.97
N PRO A 210 4.30 45.98 29.03
CA PRO A 210 4.12 44.89 30.00
C PRO A 210 2.63 44.50 30.19
N GLN A 211 2.35 43.28 30.65
CA GLN A 211 1.03 42.84 31.13
C GLN A 211 1.13 42.45 32.63
N PRO A 212 0.03 42.59 33.39
CA PRO A 212 0.06 42.71 34.85
C PRO A 212 0.39 41.39 35.58
N PRO A 213 1.01 41.43 36.78
CA PRO A 213 1.40 40.24 37.51
C PRO A 213 0.22 39.62 38.29
N ILE A 214 0.16 38.28 38.26
CA ILE A 214 -0.75 37.46 39.08
C ILE A 214 -0.16 37.34 40.51
N PRO A 215 -0.93 37.54 41.59
CA PRO A 215 -0.38 37.97 42.88
C PRO A 215 -0.43 36.88 43.96
N TRP A 216 0.28 35.76 43.82
CA TRP A 216 0.39 34.83 44.96
C TRP A 216 1.70 34.05 45.12
N LEU A 217 2.79 34.41 44.45
CA LEU A 217 4.10 33.82 44.74
C LEU A 217 5.17 34.86 45.01
N GLN A 218 5.00 35.61 46.11
CA GLN A 218 6.07 36.38 46.71
C GLN A 218 5.88 36.40 48.24
N GLN A 219 6.40 35.37 48.90
CA GLN A 219 6.93 35.46 50.26
C GLN A 219 7.68 34.15 50.59
N GLN A 220 8.99 34.16 50.39
CA GLN A 220 9.89 33.49 51.32
C GLN A 220 10.65 34.56 52.09
N PRO A 221 10.99 34.28 53.34
CA PRO A 221 12.27 34.68 53.88
C PRO A 221 13.14 33.46 54.22
N GLU A 222 14.38 33.56 53.74
CA GLU A 222 15.60 32.84 54.12
C GLU A 222 15.70 32.48 55.61
N ARG A 223 16.06 31.23 55.95
CA ARG A 223 17.27 30.86 56.73
C ARG A 223 17.40 29.34 56.98
N GLY A 224 18.54 28.76 56.60
CA GLY A 224 19.39 27.88 57.43
C GLY A 224 18.91 26.50 57.92
N GLY A 225 19.44 25.44 57.30
CA GLY A 225 20.07 24.26 57.92
C GLY A 225 19.38 23.44 59.02
N GLY A 226 19.15 22.14 58.76
CA GLY A 226 18.91 21.13 59.79
C GLY A 226 18.32 19.83 59.27
N VAL A 227 18.98 18.71 59.58
CA VAL A 227 18.72 17.33 59.14
C VAL A 227 17.65 16.67 60.04
N ALA A 228 16.69 15.91 59.49
CA ALA A 228 16.16 14.66 60.07
C ALA A 228 15.08 14.00 59.19
N GLU A 229 15.23 12.69 58.99
CA GLU A 229 14.24 11.75 58.45
C GLU A 229 12.98 11.66 59.33
N SER A 230 11.80 11.44 58.71
CA SER A 230 10.84 10.37 59.07
C SER A 230 9.51 10.47 58.28
N SER A 231 8.96 9.30 57.95
CA SER A 231 7.76 8.99 57.17
C SER A 231 6.46 9.72 57.57
N PRO A 232 5.47 9.86 56.66
CA PRO A 232 4.15 10.37 57.03
C PRO A 232 3.26 9.23 57.57
N GLY A 233 3.10 9.21 58.90
CA GLY A 233 1.98 8.55 59.60
C GLY A 233 0.72 9.41 59.55
N GLY A 234 -0.44 8.75 59.58
CA GLY A 234 -1.76 9.33 59.34
C GLY A 234 -2.15 10.51 60.24
N LEU A 235 -2.91 11.44 59.67
CA LEU A 235 -3.50 12.55 60.39
C LEU A 235 -4.82 12.12 61.03
N VAL A 236 -4.78 12.05 62.35
CA VAL A 236 -5.92 12.04 63.26
C VAL A 236 -6.61 13.40 63.19
N LEU A 237 -7.90 13.41 62.84
CA LEU A 237 -8.75 14.59 62.87
C LEU A 237 -9.03 14.96 64.33
N GLY A 238 -8.28 15.94 64.84
CA GLY A 238 -8.52 16.55 66.14
C GLY A 238 -9.78 17.39 66.14
N SER A 239 -10.77 16.97 66.92
CA SER A 239 -12.00 17.71 67.21
C SER A 239 -11.64 18.98 67.99
N MET A 240 -11.92 20.15 67.40
CA MET A 240 -11.84 21.45 68.05
C MET A 240 -13.14 22.19 67.69
N MET A 241 -14.16 22.09 68.54
CA MET A 241 -15.32 22.99 68.48
C MET A 241 -15.00 24.27 69.26
N PRO A 242 -15.32 25.46 68.74
CA PRO A 242 -15.57 26.62 69.56
C PRO A 242 -17.08 26.76 69.82
N SER A 243 -17.44 26.96 71.08
CA SER A 243 -18.79 27.38 71.47
C SER A 243 -18.84 28.90 71.54
N CYS A 244 -19.69 29.57 70.75
CA CYS A 244 -20.11 30.96 71.01
C CYS A 244 -21.44 31.27 70.29
N SER A 245 -22.37 31.82 71.05
CA SER A 245 -23.72 32.25 70.66
C SER A 245 -23.68 33.45 69.70
N GLY A 246 -24.36 33.38 68.55
CA GLY A 246 -24.61 34.54 67.68
C GLY A 246 -25.15 34.16 66.29
N SER A 247 -26.48 34.18 66.11
CA SER A 247 -27.22 33.61 64.96
C SER A 247 -27.13 34.41 63.64
N SER A 248 -25.98 34.98 63.31
CA SER A 248 -25.79 35.65 62.01
C SER A 248 -24.39 35.44 61.43
N SER A 249 -23.35 35.39 62.26
CA SER A 249 -21.96 35.30 61.80
C SER A 249 -21.52 33.89 61.37
N GLU A 250 -22.00 32.83 62.03
CA GLU A 250 -21.69 31.44 61.64
C GLU A 250 -22.33 31.05 60.28
N SER A 251 -23.49 31.66 59.96
CA SER A 251 -24.16 31.48 58.67
C SER A 251 -23.35 32.07 57.51
N MET A 252 -22.67 33.21 57.75
CA MET A 252 -21.80 33.84 56.74
C MET A 252 -20.53 33.03 56.47
N PHE A 253 -19.85 32.52 57.51
CA PHE A 253 -18.65 31.71 57.35
C PHE A 253 -18.92 30.38 56.62
N LEU A 254 -20.03 29.71 56.96
CA LEU A 254 -20.44 28.50 56.23
C LEU A 254 -20.80 28.79 54.77
N SER A 255 -21.35 29.97 54.48
CA SER A 255 -21.65 30.37 53.10
C SER A 255 -20.37 30.65 52.30
N GLU A 256 -19.38 31.33 52.89
CA GLU A 256 -18.06 31.55 52.28
C GLU A 256 -17.30 30.24 52.06
N LEU A 257 -17.37 29.29 53.00
CA LEU A 257 -16.77 27.97 52.85
C LEU A 257 -17.44 27.17 51.72
N VAL A 258 -18.76 27.24 51.60
CA VAL A 258 -19.51 26.61 50.50
C VAL A 258 -19.17 27.26 49.15
N GLU A 259 -18.98 28.58 49.11
CA GLU A 259 -18.49 29.29 47.92
C GLU A 259 -17.08 28.85 47.53
N CYS A 260 -16.15 28.77 48.48
CA CYS A 260 -14.79 28.32 48.23
C CYS A 260 -14.75 26.86 47.73
N CYS A 261 -15.56 25.97 48.32
CA CYS A 261 -15.71 24.59 47.84
C CYS A 261 -16.26 24.55 46.40
N ARG A 262 -17.27 25.37 46.09
CA ARG A 262 -17.84 25.47 44.74
C ARG A 262 -16.82 25.98 43.73
N GLU A 263 -16.07 27.03 44.05
CA GLU A 263 -15.01 27.56 43.16
C GLU A 263 -13.91 26.53 42.92
N LEU A 264 -13.54 25.77 43.95
CA LEU A 264 -12.53 24.71 43.84
C LEU A 264 -13.04 23.54 42.97
N GLU A 265 -14.31 23.17 43.09
CA GLU A 265 -14.97 22.18 42.22
C GLU A 265 -15.09 22.68 40.77
N GLU A 266 -15.41 23.95 40.56
CA GLU A 266 -15.45 24.59 39.24
C GLU A 266 -14.07 24.66 38.59
N GLY A 267 -13.05 25.06 39.36
CA GLY A 267 -11.66 25.05 38.94
C GLY A 267 -11.18 23.64 38.56
N HIS A 268 -11.52 22.63 39.37
CA HIS A 268 -11.19 21.24 39.07
C HIS A 268 -11.88 20.74 37.78
N ARG A 269 -13.16 21.12 37.56
CA ARG A 269 -13.89 20.80 36.31
C ARG A 269 -13.24 21.48 35.11
N ALA A 270 -12.96 22.78 35.18
CA ALA A 270 -12.31 23.53 34.10
C ALA A 270 -10.93 22.97 33.75
N TRP A 271 -10.12 22.63 34.76
CA TRP A 271 -8.82 21.98 34.58
C TRP A 271 -8.95 20.61 33.91
N SER A 272 -9.93 19.80 34.33
CA SER A 272 -10.20 18.49 33.75
C SER A 272 -10.62 18.60 32.27
N GLU A 273 -11.49 19.54 31.92
CA GLU A 273 -11.89 19.79 30.53
C GLU A 273 -10.72 20.30 29.67
N HIS A 274 -9.91 21.22 30.19
CA HIS A 274 -8.70 21.67 29.50
C HIS A 274 -7.72 20.51 29.26
N LYS A 275 -7.54 19.62 30.26
CA LYS A 275 -6.70 18.42 30.12
C LYS A 275 -7.25 17.45 29.07
N LYS A 276 -8.57 17.25 29.01
CA LYS A 276 -9.23 16.43 27.98
C LYS A 276 -9.04 17.03 26.58
N GLU A 277 -9.26 18.34 26.44
CA GLU A 277 -9.09 19.05 25.17
C GLU A 277 -7.63 19.00 24.69
N ALA A 278 -6.67 19.25 25.58
CA ALA A 278 -5.24 19.14 25.27
C ALA A 278 -4.86 17.71 24.84
N ALA A 279 -5.36 16.69 25.55
CA ALA A 279 -5.15 15.29 25.19
C ALA A 279 -5.79 14.93 23.84
N TRP A 280 -6.97 15.49 23.53
CA TRP A 280 -7.63 15.28 22.25
C TRP A 280 -6.84 15.90 21.09
N ARG A 281 -6.36 17.15 21.25
CA ARG A 281 -5.51 17.82 20.25
C ARG A 281 -4.23 17.04 19.98
N LEU A 282 -3.58 16.54 21.04
CA LEU A 282 -2.37 15.72 20.90
C LEU A 282 -2.66 14.44 20.12
N ARG A 283 -3.69 13.67 20.51
CA ARG A 283 -4.08 12.43 19.80
C ARG A 283 -4.43 12.68 18.33
N ARG A 284 -5.09 13.80 18.03
CA ARG A 284 -5.41 14.19 16.66
C ARG A 284 -4.15 14.45 15.84
N LEU A 285 -3.17 15.17 16.39
CA LEU A 285 -1.90 15.43 15.71
C LEU A 285 -1.08 14.15 15.53
N GLU A 286 -1.06 13.27 16.53
CA GLU A 286 -0.42 11.94 16.40
C GLU A 286 -1.03 11.12 15.27
N LEU A 287 -2.37 11.09 15.19
CA LEU A 287 -3.09 10.40 14.13
C LEU A 287 -2.81 11.02 12.75
N GLN A 288 -2.73 12.34 12.66
CA GLN A 288 -2.36 13.03 11.42
C GLN A 288 -0.92 12.72 11.00
N LEU A 289 0.02 12.70 11.96
CA LEU A 289 1.40 12.34 11.67
C LEU A 289 1.50 10.89 11.18
N GLU A 290 0.75 9.97 11.78
CA GLU A 290 0.74 8.56 11.36
C GLU A 290 0.09 8.36 9.98
N SER A 291 -1.01 9.07 9.69
CA SER A 291 -1.63 9.05 8.37
C SER A 291 -0.73 9.68 7.29
N GLU A 292 0.00 10.76 7.59
CA GLU A 292 0.97 11.35 6.67
C GLU A 292 2.17 10.42 6.44
N LYS A 293 2.71 9.81 7.50
CA LYS A 293 3.81 8.82 7.37
C LYS A 293 3.41 7.67 6.46
N THR A 294 2.21 7.11 6.66
CA THR A 294 1.70 6.01 5.84
C THR A 294 1.42 6.44 4.40
N CYS A 295 0.90 7.66 4.18
CA CYS A 295 0.73 8.23 2.85
C CYS A 295 2.07 8.38 2.12
N ARG A 296 3.07 8.99 2.77
CA ARG A 296 4.43 9.14 2.21
C ARG A 296 5.11 7.81 1.91
N GLN A 297 4.89 6.80 2.74
CA GLN A 297 5.40 5.45 2.48
C GLN A 297 4.76 4.83 1.24
N ARG A 298 3.44 5.01 1.06
CA ARG A 298 2.72 4.55 -0.12
C ARG A 298 3.19 5.25 -1.39
N GLU A 299 3.30 6.57 -1.38
CA GLU A 299 3.83 7.36 -2.51
C GLU A 299 5.20 6.86 -2.96
N LYS A 300 6.12 6.60 -2.02
CA LYS A 300 7.46 6.06 -2.33
C LYS A 300 7.40 4.66 -2.93
N MET A 301 6.50 3.82 -2.44
CA MET A 301 6.30 2.47 -2.98
C MET A 301 5.77 2.52 -4.41
N GLU A 302 4.77 3.38 -4.67
CA GLU A 302 4.20 3.61 -6.01
C GLU A 302 5.24 4.20 -6.97
N GLU A 303 6.10 5.12 -6.50
CA GLU A 303 7.21 5.66 -7.30
C GLU A 303 8.21 4.57 -7.71
N ILE A 304 8.59 3.70 -6.76
CA ILE A 304 9.49 2.57 -7.03
C ILE A 304 8.82 1.59 -8.00
N GLU A 305 7.54 1.30 -7.82
CA GLU A 305 6.78 0.42 -8.72
C GLU A 305 6.69 0.99 -10.13
N ALA A 306 6.39 2.28 -10.26
CA ALA A 306 6.35 2.97 -11.55
C ALA A 306 7.70 2.93 -12.27
N LYS A 307 8.81 3.17 -11.55
CA LYS A 307 10.18 3.05 -12.11
C LYS A 307 10.47 1.63 -12.56
N MET A 308 10.12 0.61 -11.75
CA MET A 308 10.29 -0.78 -12.15
C MET A 308 9.46 -1.14 -13.38
N LYS A 309 8.23 -0.62 -13.50
CA LYS A 309 7.37 -0.86 -14.66
C LYS A 309 7.94 -0.20 -15.92
N ALA A 310 8.40 1.05 -15.82
CA ALA A 310 9.03 1.77 -16.93
C ALA A 310 10.27 1.03 -17.47
N LEU A 311 11.17 0.60 -16.59
CA LEU A 311 12.36 -0.16 -16.99
C LEU A 311 12.03 -1.48 -17.68
N ARG A 312 10.98 -2.18 -17.22
CA ARG A 312 10.53 -3.41 -17.88
C ARG A 312 9.95 -3.15 -19.26
N GLU A 313 9.18 -2.07 -19.44
CA GLU A 313 8.64 -1.71 -20.75
C GLU A 313 9.77 -1.28 -21.70
N GLU A 314 10.75 -0.50 -21.23
CA GLU A 314 11.94 -0.15 -22.02
C GLU A 314 12.70 -1.39 -22.48
N GLN A 315 12.93 -2.35 -21.59
CA GLN A 315 13.57 -3.63 -21.94
C GLN A 315 12.76 -4.40 -22.98
N LYS A 316 11.44 -4.47 -22.82
CA LYS A 316 10.54 -5.15 -23.75
C LYS A 316 10.57 -4.48 -25.13
N MET A 317 10.46 -3.16 -25.19
CA MET A 317 10.54 -2.40 -26.44
C MET A 317 11.88 -2.59 -27.15
N ALA A 318 12.99 -2.66 -26.41
CA ALA A 318 14.31 -2.94 -26.98
C ALA A 318 14.37 -4.35 -27.59
N MET A 319 13.82 -5.36 -26.90
CA MET A 319 13.74 -6.73 -27.43
C MET A 319 12.85 -6.81 -28.67
N GLU A 320 11.66 -6.20 -28.66
CA GLU A 320 10.76 -6.15 -29.81
C GLU A 320 11.40 -5.47 -31.01
N LYS A 321 12.19 -4.41 -30.79
CA LYS A 321 12.96 -3.74 -31.84
C LYS A 321 13.99 -4.69 -32.47
N ILE A 322 14.79 -5.37 -31.64
CA ILE A 322 15.78 -6.35 -32.11
C ILE A 322 15.09 -7.47 -32.90
N GLU A 323 14.01 -8.05 -32.37
CA GLU A 323 13.23 -9.08 -33.06
C GLU A 323 12.62 -8.57 -34.37
N GLY A 324 12.21 -7.31 -34.43
CA GLY A 324 11.72 -6.66 -35.64
C GLY A 324 12.79 -6.57 -36.72
N GLU A 325 13.99 -6.09 -36.36
CA GLU A 325 15.15 -5.98 -37.26
C GLU A 325 15.55 -7.34 -37.82
N TYR A 326 15.64 -8.39 -36.99
CA TYR A 326 15.96 -9.74 -37.47
C TYR A 326 14.85 -10.35 -38.32
N ARG A 327 13.58 -10.11 -37.98
CA ARG A 327 12.45 -10.54 -38.83
C ARG A 327 12.51 -9.90 -40.20
N GLU A 328 12.81 -8.60 -40.28
CA GLU A 328 12.94 -7.90 -41.55
C GLU A 328 14.11 -8.44 -42.39
N GLN A 329 15.27 -8.69 -41.76
CA GLN A 329 16.41 -9.33 -42.42
C GLN A 329 16.04 -10.71 -42.99
N LEU A 330 15.31 -11.53 -42.22
CA LEU A 330 14.85 -12.85 -42.68
C LEU A 330 13.88 -12.74 -43.87
N VAL A 331 12.95 -11.79 -43.84
CA VAL A 331 12.03 -11.55 -44.96
C VAL A 331 12.81 -11.07 -46.19
N GLY A 332 13.80 -10.20 -46.01
CA GLY A 332 14.71 -9.77 -47.09
C GLY A 332 15.40 -10.94 -47.76
N LEU A 333 16.04 -11.82 -46.97
CA LEU A 333 16.71 -13.01 -47.48
C LEU A 333 15.77 -13.97 -48.22
N ARG A 334 14.52 -14.12 -47.74
CA ARG A 334 13.51 -14.94 -48.43
C ARG A 334 13.13 -14.35 -49.79
N ARG A 335 12.86 -13.04 -49.87
CA ARG A 335 12.57 -12.37 -51.15
C ARG A 335 13.72 -12.51 -52.13
N ASP A 336 14.97 -12.37 -51.66
CA ASP A 336 16.14 -12.54 -52.51
C ASP A 336 16.30 -13.98 -53.02
N ALA A 337 15.97 -14.97 -52.20
CA ALA A 337 15.97 -16.37 -52.59
C ALA A 337 14.88 -16.66 -53.65
N GLU A 338 13.65 -16.22 -53.41
CA GLU A 338 12.53 -16.34 -54.35
C GLU A 338 12.83 -15.63 -55.69
N ALA A 339 13.42 -14.43 -55.64
CA ALA A 339 13.81 -13.71 -56.85
C ALA A 339 14.90 -14.45 -57.65
N LYS A 340 15.84 -15.12 -56.97
CA LYS A 340 16.84 -15.96 -57.63
C LYS A 340 16.21 -17.20 -58.24
N GLU A 341 15.29 -17.86 -57.53
CA GLU A 341 14.54 -19.01 -58.04
C GLU A 341 13.73 -18.63 -59.29
N GLN A 342 13.00 -17.52 -59.24
CA GLN A 342 12.24 -17.01 -60.38
C GLN A 342 13.15 -16.76 -61.60
N LYS A 343 14.32 -16.14 -61.40
CA LYS A 343 15.30 -15.93 -62.48
C LYS A 343 15.81 -17.25 -63.07
N LEU A 344 16.01 -18.28 -62.25
CA LEU A 344 16.42 -19.60 -62.74
C LEU A 344 15.27 -20.29 -63.49
N ALA A 345 14.04 -20.15 -63.01
CA ALA A 345 12.84 -20.64 -63.68
C ALA A 345 12.66 -19.97 -65.06
N ASP A 346 12.79 -18.65 -65.16
CA ASP A 346 12.68 -17.91 -66.42
C ASP A 346 13.79 -18.29 -67.42
N GLN A 347 15.01 -18.53 -66.92
CA GLN A 347 16.11 -19.05 -67.75
C GLN A 347 15.83 -20.46 -68.24
N TRP A 348 15.27 -21.33 -67.38
CA TRP A 348 14.89 -22.70 -67.73
C TRP A 348 13.80 -22.72 -68.79
N THR A 349 12.71 -21.95 -68.60
CA THR A 349 11.61 -21.85 -69.56
C THR A 349 12.09 -21.28 -70.90
N SER A 350 12.95 -20.27 -70.90
CA SER A 350 13.55 -19.72 -72.12
C SER A 350 14.36 -20.76 -72.90
N LYS A 351 15.16 -21.59 -72.20
CA LYS A 351 15.90 -22.70 -72.83
C LYS A 351 14.96 -23.76 -73.39
N HIS A 352 13.91 -24.12 -72.64
CA HIS A 352 12.92 -25.08 -73.08
C HIS A 352 12.18 -24.61 -74.33
N ILE A 353 11.71 -23.36 -74.36
CA ILE A 353 11.06 -22.76 -75.54
C ILE A 353 11.99 -22.80 -76.76
N ARG A 354 13.29 -22.49 -76.57
CA ARG A 354 14.27 -22.57 -77.66
C ARG A 354 14.42 -24.00 -78.20
N LEU A 355 14.48 -24.99 -77.31
CA LEU A 355 14.53 -26.40 -77.69
C LEU A 355 13.25 -26.83 -78.43
N THR A 356 12.08 -26.46 -77.92
CA THR A 356 10.79 -26.74 -78.58
C THR A 356 10.76 -26.16 -79.99
N LYS A 357 11.14 -24.88 -80.16
CA LYS A 357 11.23 -24.24 -81.48
C LYS A 357 12.21 -24.95 -82.41
N PHE A 358 13.36 -25.40 -81.90
CA PHE A 358 14.34 -26.15 -82.69
C PHE A 358 13.80 -27.52 -83.14
N LEU A 359 13.09 -28.23 -82.26
CA LEU A 359 12.43 -29.49 -82.59
C LEU A 359 11.31 -29.29 -83.62
N GLU A 360 10.48 -28.26 -83.47
CA GLU A 360 9.43 -27.91 -84.44
C GLU A 360 10.01 -27.59 -85.82
N GLN A 361 11.11 -26.83 -85.89
CA GLN A 361 11.80 -26.53 -87.16
C GLN A 361 12.36 -27.80 -87.82
N ASN A 362 13.04 -28.67 -87.07
CA ASN A 362 13.68 -29.86 -87.64
C ASN A 362 12.70 -31.02 -87.91
N MET A 363 11.63 -31.15 -87.14
CA MET A 363 10.59 -32.17 -87.33
C MET A 363 9.53 -31.71 -88.34
N GLY A 364 9.22 -30.41 -88.41
CA GLY A 364 8.39 -29.82 -89.46
C GLY A 364 9.03 -29.95 -90.86
N CYS A 365 10.35 -29.85 -90.96
CA CYS A 365 11.07 -30.17 -92.20
C CYS A 365 11.01 -31.66 -92.59
N ARG A 366 10.82 -32.58 -91.64
CA ARG A 366 10.67 -34.02 -91.91
C ARG A 366 9.29 -34.41 -92.44
N GLN A 367 8.24 -33.68 -92.06
CA GLN A 367 6.89 -33.97 -92.55
C GLN A 367 6.73 -33.65 -94.06
N MET A 368 7.51 -32.68 -94.57
CA MET A 368 7.52 -32.31 -96.00
C MET A 368 8.28 -33.30 -96.92
N LEU A 369 8.93 -34.33 -96.36
CA LEU A 369 9.68 -35.34 -97.12
C LEU A 369 8.97 -36.70 -97.26
N LEU A 370 7.81 -36.88 -96.59
CA LEU A 370 7.02 -38.12 -96.67
C LEU A 370 5.79 -38.02 -97.59
N ASP A 371 5.45 -36.84 -98.11
CA ASP A 371 4.38 -36.64 -99.12
C ASP A 371 4.97 -36.40 -100.53
N ARG A 372 5.75 -37.38 -101.04
CA ARG A 372 6.09 -37.43 -102.47
C ARG A 372 5.24 -38.51 -103.14
N PRO A 373 4.43 -38.20 -104.17
CA PRO A 373 3.51 -39.15 -104.76
C PRO A 373 4.29 -40.19 -105.57
N GLN A 374 4.14 -41.47 -105.21
CA GLN A 374 4.61 -42.59 -106.01
C GLN A 374 3.65 -42.76 -107.20
N ASN A 375 3.94 -42.08 -108.30
CA ASN A 375 3.29 -42.32 -109.59
C ASN A 375 4.15 -43.32 -110.39
N ARG A 376 3.71 -44.57 -110.49
CA ARG A 376 3.96 -45.45 -111.63
C ARG A 376 3.02 -46.64 -111.62
#